data_AF-A0A9E6SEF4-F1
#
_entry.id   AF-A0A9E6SEF4-F1
#
_cell.length_a   1.000
_cell.length_b   1.000
_cell.length_c   1.000
_cell.angle_alpha   90.00
_cell.angle_beta   90.00
_cell.angle_gamma   90.00
#
_symmetry.space_group_name_H-M   'P 1'
#
loop_
_entity.id
_entity.type
_entity.pdbx_description
1 polymer ?
#
loop_
_entity_poly.entity_id
_entity_poly.type
_entity_poly.pdbx_seq_one_letter_code
_entity_poly.pdbx_strand_id
1 'polypeptide(L)'
;MVFAILLALAGLTLSAVAIYYSVIGLTAVFAAAFWPVVVMGTTLELSKLVAASWLKAYWTEIPRAMKFYMSTAVVVLMVITSMGIFGFLSKAHLDQNIVSGDVQSKIAIYDEKIATAKGNIDANRKALKQMDEAVDQVMGRSADEKGADKAVALRRSQAKERTRLLSEIAAEQKTISQLSEERAPIAAEVRKVEAEVGPIKYIAKLIYGDNPDANILEKAV
;
A
#
# COMPACT_ATOMS: atom_id res chain seq x y z
N MET A 1 -46.12 21.07 -9.36
CA MET A 1 -44.96 21.43 -10.22
C MET A 1 -43.64 21.34 -9.47
N VAL A 2 -43.48 21.99 -8.32
CA VAL A 2 -42.23 21.95 -7.51
C VAL A 2 -41.75 20.53 -7.20
N PHE A 3 -42.65 19.64 -6.75
CA PHE A 3 -42.31 18.24 -6.47
C PHE A 3 -41.77 17.46 -7.68
N ALA A 4 -42.33 17.69 -8.87
CA ALA A 4 -41.89 17.03 -10.10
C ALA A 4 -40.49 17.52 -10.53
N ILE A 5 -40.20 18.80 -10.35
CA ILE A 5 -38.88 19.39 -10.61
C ILE A 5 -37.85 18.82 -9.64
N LEU A 6 -38.18 18.72 -8.35
CA LEU A 6 -37.30 18.12 -7.35
C LEU A 6 -36.97 16.65 -7.65
N LEU A 7 -37.98 15.86 -8.05
CA LEU A 7 -37.77 14.46 -8.47
C LEU A 7 -36.86 14.37 -9.69
N ALA A 8 -37.05 15.23 -10.70
CA ALA A 8 -36.21 15.24 -11.89
C ALA A 8 -34.76 15.62 -11.55
N LEU A 9 -34.56 16.66 -10.74
CA LEU A 9 -33.23 17.09 -10.30
C LEU A 9 -32.53 15.99 -9.48
N ALA A 10 -33.22 15.37 -8.53
CA ALA A 10 -32.67 14.30 -7.72
C ALA A 10 -32.26 13.09 -8.58
N GLY A 11 -33.11 12.68 -9.52
CA GLY A 11 -32.84 11.56 -10.42
C GLY A 11 -31.67 11.83 -11.37
N LEU A 12 -31.62 13.02 -11.97
CA LEU A 12 -30.51 13.43 -12.84
C LEU A 12 -29.19 13.55 -12.07
N THR A 13 -29.22 14.08 -10.86
CA THR A 13 -28.01 14.18 -10.01
C THR A 13 -27.51 12.78 -9.64
N LEU A 14 -28.40 11.87 -9.23
CA LEU A 14 -28.04 10.50 -8.91
C LEU A 14 -27.42 9.79 -10.13
N SER A 15 -28.02 9.93 -11.31
CA SER A 15 -27.50 9.33 -12.54
C SER A 15 -26.16 9.95 -12.98
N ALA A 16 -25.98 11.27 -12.84
CA ALA A 16 -24.72 11.95 -13.13
C ALA A 16 -23.57 11.49 -12.22
N VAL A 17 -23.85 11.22 -10.94
CA VAL A 17 -22.85 10.65 -10.03
C VAL A 17 -22.58 9.18 -10.36
N ALA A 18 -23.63 8.40 -10.67
CA ALA A 18 -23.49 7.00 -11.02
C ALA A 18 -22.66 6.79 -12.29
N ILE A 19 -22.89 7.59 -13.34
CA ILE A 19 -22.15 7.48 -14.60
C ILE A 19 -20.69 7.88 -14.43
N TYR A 20 -20.40 8.90 -13.62
CA TYR A 20 -19.04 9.33 -13.33
C TYR A 20 -18.22 8.17 -12.76
N TYR A 21 -18.72 7.52 -11.70
CA TYR A 21 -18.04 6.37 -11.11
C TYR A 21 -18.02 5.16 -12.04
N SER A 22 -19.13 4.89 -12.74
CA SER A 22 -19.24 3.74 -13.62
C SER A 22 -18.26 3.79 -14.79
N VAL A 23 -18.13 4.93 -15.46
CA VAL A 23 -17.20 5.11 -16.59
C VAL A 23 -15.74 5.03 -16.13
N ILE A 24 -15.40 5.63 -14.99
CA ILE A 24 -14.03 5.52 -14.46
C ILE A 24 -13.71 4.05 -14.11
N GLY A 25 -14.65 3.32 -13.52
CA GLY A 25 -14.43 1.91 -13.23
C GLY A 25 -14.33 1.02 -14.47
N LEU A 26 -15.18 1.23 -15.48
CA LEU A 26 -15.09 0.49 -16.75
C LEU A 26 -13.80 0.79 -17.52
N THR A 27 -13.36 2.05 -17.53
CA THR A 27 -12.09 2.43 -18.16
C THR A 27 -10.88 1.86 -17.42
N ALA A 28 -10.98 1.62 -16.11
CA ALA A 28 -9.96 0.90 -15.36
C ALA A 28 -9.85 -0.58 -15.76
N VAL A 29 -10.97 -1.23 -16.09
CA VAL A 29 -11.00 -2.63 -16.55
C VAL A 29 -10.48 -2.76 -17.99
N PHE A 30 -10.82 -1.81 -18.86
CA PHE A 30 -10.45 -1.83 -20.29
C PHE A 30 -9.49 -0.68 -20.65
N ALA A 31 -8.34 -0.62 -19.97
CA ALA A 31 -7.39 0.50 -20.08
C ALA A 31 -6.91 0.79 -21.52
N ALA A 32 -6.82 -0.23 -22.38
CA ALA A 32 -6.38 -0.09 -23.76
C ALA A 32 -7.41 0.60 -24.69
N ALA A 33 -8.66 0.76 -24.26
CA ALA A 33 -9.75 1.29 -25.07
C ALA A 33 -10.51 2.42 -24.35
N PHE A 34 -9.77 3.38 -23.78
CA PHE A 34 -10.31 4.46 -22.96
C PHE A 34 -11.48 5.21 -23.65
N TRP A 35 -11.24 5.82 -24.81
CA TRP A 35 -12.25 6.62 -25.51
C TRP A 35 -13.49 5.82 -25.94
N PRO A 36 -13.35 4.63 -26.55
CA PRO A 36 -14.50 3.77 -26.84
C PRO A 36 -15.37 3.47 -25.61
N VAL A 37 -14.75 3.18 -24.46
CA VAL A 37 -15.47 2.84 -23.22
C VAL A 37 -16.19 4.05 -22.66
N VAL A 38 -15.58 5.24 -22.70
CA VAL A 38 -16.24 6.48 -22.29
C VAL A 38 -17.48 6.75 -23.14
N VAL A 39 -17.37 6.67 -24.47
CA VAL A 39 -18.49 6.88 -25.40
C VAL A 39 -19.58 5.83 -25.20
N MET A 40 -19.22 4.56 -25.02
CA MET A 40 -20.17 3.49 -24.75
C MET A 40 -20.89 3.70 -23.41
N GLY A 41 -20.16 3.89 -22.31
CA GLY A 41 -20.74 4.04 -20.98
C GLY A 41 -21.65 5.26 -20.88
N THR A 42 -21.25 6.38 -21.49
CA THR A 42 -22.10 7.59 -21.59
C THR A 42 -23.40 7.33 -22.34
N THR A 43 -23.31 6.66 -23.49
CA THR A 43 -24.48 6.34 -24.32
C THR A 43 -25.43 5.37 -23.62
N LEU A 44 -24.90 4.35 -22.92
CA LEU A 44 -25.69 3.34 -22.22
C LEU A 44 -26.50 3.95 -21.06
N GLU A 45 -25.92 4.86 -20.28
CA GLU A 45 -26.63 5.51 -19.18
C GLU A 45 -27.74 6.45 -19.68
N LEU A 46 -27.45 7.27 -20.69
CA LEU A 46 -28.46 8.15 -21.29
C LEU A 46 -29.62 7.33 -21.85
N SER A 47 -29.31 6.23 -22.55
CA SER A 47 -30.31 5.31 -23.08
C SER A 47 -31.14 4.67 -21.98
N LYS A 48 -30.53 4.33 -20.83
CA LYS A 48 -31.24 3.79 -19.66
C LYS A 48 -32.27 4.78 -19.10
N LEU A 49 -31.93 6.06 -18.97
CA LEU A 49 -32.85 7.10 -18.49
C LEU A 49 -34.03 7.28 -19.45
N VAL A 50 -33.75 7.34 -20.76
CA VAL A 50 -34.79 7.45 -21.78
C VAL A 50 -35.70 6.22 -21.76
N ALA A 51 -35.14 5.01 -21.73
CA ALA A 51 -35.90 3.77 -21.69
C ALA A 51 -36.77 3.65 -20.42
N ALA A 52 -36.23 4.00 -19.26
CA ALA A 52 -36.97 3.97 -17.99
C ALA A 52 -38.12 5.00 -17.99
N SER A 53 -37.86 6.21 -18.48
CA SER A 53 -38.86 7.28 -18.59
C SER A 53 -39.97 6.89 -19.58
N TRP A 54 -39.60 6.33 -20.73
CA TRP A 54 -40.54 5.86 -21.75
C TRP A 54 -41.40 4.69 -21.23
N LEU A 55 -40.78 3.70 -20.58
CA LEU A 55 -41.49 2.56 -19.99
C LEU A 55 -42.52 3.01 -18.95
N LYS A 56 -42.20 4.04 -18.15
CA LYS A 56 -43.14 4.65 -17.21
C LYS A 56 -44.26 5.38 -17.93
N ALA A 57 -43.94 6.21 -18.93
CA ALA A 57 -44.90 7.03 -19.65
C ALA A 57 -45.96 6.19 -20.38
N TYR A 58 -45.53 5.09 -21.01
CA TYR A 58 -46.40 4.23 -21.83
C TYR A 58 -46.79 2.93 -21.14
N TRP A 59 -46.64 2.83 -19.81
CA TRP A 59 -46.84 1.59 -19.06
C TRP A 59 -48.21 0.94 -19.29
N THR A 60 -49.27 1.73 -19.47
CA THR A 60 -50.63 1.24 -19.69
C THR A 60 -50.94 0.93 -21.15
N GLU A 61 -50.21 1.51 -22.10
CA GLU A 61 -50.52 1.50 -23.53
C GLU A 61 -49.83 0.35 -24.29
N ILE A 62 -48.66 -0.09 -23.83
CA ILE A 62 -47.82 -1.06 -24.57
C ILE A 62 -48.20 -2.52 -24.28
N PRO A 63 -47.97 -3.45 -25.23
CA PRO A 63 -48.24 -4.87 -25.02
C PRO A 63 -47.31 -5.50 -23.97
N ARG A 64 -47.78 -6.54 -23.27
CA ARG A 64 -47.05 -7.20 -22.17
C ARG A 64 -45.64 -7.67 -22.55
N ALA A 65 -45.45 -8.17 -23.77
CA ALA A 65 -44.15 -8.61 -24.26
C ALA A 65 -43.12 -7.46 -24.28
N MET A 66 -43.53 -6.27 -24.73
CA MET A 66 -42.66 -5.09 -24.77
C MET A 66 -42.38 -4.54 -23.37
N LYS A 67 -43.36 -4.60 -22.45
CA LYS A 67 -43.12 -4.27 -21.03
C LYS A 67 -42.03 -5.13 -20.44
N PHE A 68 -42.09 -6.44 -20.68
CA PHE A 68 -41.11 -7.40 -20.16
C PHE A 68 -39.72 -7.10 -20.73
N TYR A 69 -39.60 -7.01 -22.06
CA TYR A 69 -38.34 -6.70 -22.72
C TYR A 69 -37.71 -5.39 -22.22
N MET A 70 -38.47 -4.31 -22.15
CA MET A 70 -37.96 -3.02 -21.68
C MET A 70 -37.60 -3.02 -20.19
N SER A 71 -38.39 -3.71 -19.36
CA SER A 71 -38.07 -3.86 -17.93
C SER A 71 -36.75 -4.62 -17.76
N THR A 72 -36.60 -5.76 -18.45
CA THR A 72 -35.36 -6.55 -18.41
C THR A 72 -34.17 -5.77 -18.95
N ALA A 73 -34.33 -5.04 -20.06
CA ALA A 73 -33.27 -4.20 -20.63
C ALA A 73 -32.81 -3.11 -19.64
N VAL A 74 -33.74 -2.42 -18.98
CA VAL A 74 -33.41 -1.43 -17.94
C VAL A 74 -32.67 -2.07 -16.78
N VAL A 75 -33.09 -3.26 -16.33
CA VAL A 75 -32.39 -4.01 -15.27
C VAL A 75 -30.97 -4.40 -15.70
N VAL A 76 -30.77 -4.88 -16.92
CA VAL A 76 -29.43 -5.20 -17.44
C VAL A 76 -28.55 -3.95 -17.49
N LEU A 77 -29.07 -2.82 -17.95
CA LEU A 77 -28.34 -1.54 -17.94
C LEU A 77 -27.99 -1.10 -16.51
N MET A 78 -28.87 -1.34 -15.53
CA MET A 78 -28.57 -1.11 -14.12
C MET A 78 -27.40 -1.97 -13.64
N VAL A 79 -27.36 -3.27 -14.01
CA VAL A 79 -26.25 -4.16 -13.66
C VAL A 79 -24.93 -3.69 -14.27
N ILE A 80 -24.93 -3.29 -15.54
CA ILE A 80 -23.72 -2.73 -16.19
C ILE A 80 -23.23 -1.48 -15.46
N THR A 81 -24.16 -0.58 -15.08
CA THR A 81 -23.83 0.63 -14.31
C THR A 81 -23.17 0.25 -12.98
N SER A 82 -23.78 -0.67 -12.24
CA SER A 82 -23.29 -1.17 -10.95
C SER A 82 -21.94 -1.85 -11.07
N MET A 83 -21.69 -2.63 -12.12
CA MET A 83 -20.39 -3.28 -12.38
C MET A 83 -19.30 -2.24 -12.61
N GLY A 84 -19.60 -1.15 -13.33
CA GLY A 84 -18.66 -0.03 -13.44
C GLY A 84 -18.39 0.63 -12.09
N ILE A 85 -19.42 0.90 -11.27
CA ILE A 85 -19.22 1.47 -9.93
C ILE A 85 -18.37 0.54 -9.06
N PHE A 86 -18.63 -0.76 -9.12
CA PHE A 86 -17.81 -1.77 -8.45
C PHE A 86 -16.36 -1.70 -8.92
N GLY A 87 -16.11 -1.67 -10.23
CA GLY A 87 -14.76 -1.54 -10.78
C GLY A 87 -14.01 -0.30 -10.25
N PHE A 88 -14.70 0.83 -10.10
CA PHE A 88 -14.14 2.04 -9.50
C PHE A 88 -13.77 1.84 -8.02
N LEU A 89 -14.70 1.31 -7.22
CA LEU A 89 -14.49 1.07 -5.79
C LEU A 89 -13.41 0.01 -5.54
N SER A 90 -13.38 -1.06 -6.33
CA SER A 90 -12.37 -2.11 -6.28
C SER A 90 -10.99 -1.56 -6.62
N LYS A 91 -10.87 -0.73 -7.66
CA LYS A 91 -9.60 -0.07 -7.98
C LYS A 91 -9.12 0.81 -6.84
N ALA A 92 -9.99 1.66 -6.28
CA ALA A 92 -9.64 2.54 -5.17
C ALA A 92 -9.14 1.73 -3.94
N HIS A 93 -9.75 0.57 -3.69
CA HIS A 93 -9.31 -0.32 -2.61
C HIS A 93 -7.98 -1.03 -2.92
N LEU A 94 -7.79 -1.51 -4.15
CA LEU A 94 -6.57 -2.18 -4.58
C LEU A 94 -5.38 -1.23 -4.59
N ASP A 95 -5.53 -0.01 -5.12
CA ASP A 95 -4.46 0.99 -5.15
C ASP A 95 -4.01 1.34 -3.71
N GLN A 96 -4.93 1.42 -2.75
CA GLN A 96 -4.60 1.66 -1.34
C GLN A 96 -3.84 0.47 -0.69
N ASN A 97 -4.22 -0.77 -1.03
CA ASN A 97 -3.57 -1.97 -0.49
C ASN A 97 -2.20 -2.25 -1.15
N ILE A 98 -2.05 -2.04 -2.46
CA ILE A 98 -0.79 -2.27 -3.20
C ILE A 98 0.28 -1.29 -2.71
N VAL A 99 -0.09 -0.03 -2.48
CA VAL A 99 0.81 0.96 -1.87
C VAL A 99 1.27 0.49 -0.50
N SER A 100 0.41 -0.15 0.31
CA SER A 100 0.84 -0.69 1.61
C SER A 100 1.80 -1.88 1.49
N GLY A 101 1.57 -2.80 0.55
CA GLY A 101 2.40 -4.01 0.37
C GLY A 101 3.80 -3.73 -0.19
N ASP A 102 3.90 -2.98 -1.29
CA ASP A 102 5.19 -2.63 -1.91
C ASP A 102 6.04 -1.78 -0.97
N VAL A 103 5.42 -0.81 -0.30
CA VAL A 103 6.12 0.09 0.64
C VAL A 103 6.59 -0.67 1.88
N GLN A 104 5.81 -1.63 2.40
CA GLN A 104 6.25 -2.48 3.51
C GLN A 104 7.45 -3.36 3.10
N SER A 105 7.47 -3.87 1.86
CA SER A 105 8.61 -4.66 1.35
C SER A 105 9.89 -3.81 1.26
N LYS A 106 9.76 -2.55 0.83
CA LYS A 106 10.88 -1.59 0.80
C LYS A 106 11.39 -1.30 2.22
N ILE A 107 10.50 -1.08 3.18
CA ILE A 107 10.88 -0.90 4.59
C ILE A 107 11.65 -2.12 5.12
N ALA A 108 11.19 -3.33 4.82
CA ALA A 108 11.86 -4.55 5.25
C ALA A 108 13.28 -4.66 4.69
N ILE A 109 13.50 -4.29 3.42
CA ILE A 109 14.84 -4.24 2.81
C ILE A 109 15.73 -3.22 3.53
N TYR A 110 15.22 -2.03 3.85
CA TYR A 110 15.98 -1.03 4.60
C TYR A 110 16.32 -1.51 6.02
N ASP A 111 15.37 -2.15 6.71
CA ASP A 111 15.58 -2.73 8.04
C ASP A 111 16.64 -3.84 8.02
N GLU A 112 16.62 -4.71 7.00
CA GLU A 112 17.63 -5.75 6.81
C GLU A 112 19.03 -5.13 6.60
N LYS A 113 19.16 -4.14 5.70
CA LYS A 113 20.44 -3.45 5.47
C LYS A 113 20.96 -2.76 6.73
N ILE A 114 20.08 -2.11 7.50
CA ILE A 114 20.43 -1.47 8.78
C ILE A 114 20.88 -2.55 9.80
N ALA A 115 20.18 -3.68 9.85
CA ALA A 115 20.54 -4.79 10.74
C ALA A 115 21.90 -5.38 10.39
N THR A 116 22.19 -5.58 9.10
CA THR A 116 23.52 -6.02 8.62
C THR A 116 24.61 -5.04 9.04
N ALA A 117 24.43 -3.74 8.79
CA ALA A 117 25.40 -2.71 9.17
C ALA A 117 25.63 -2.65 10.68
N LYS A 118 24.57 -2.79 11.49
CA LYS A 118 24.69 -2.91 12.96
C LYS A 118 25.48 -4.17 13.36
N GLY A 119 25.21 -5.29 12.73
CA GLY A 119 25.95 -6.54 12.94
C GLY A 119 27.44 -6.40 12.65
N ASN A 120 27.81 -5.71 11.56
CA ASN A 120 29.20 -5.42 11.23
C ASN A 120 29.87 -4.51 12.27
N ILE A 121 29.18 -3.46 12.74
CA ILE A 121 29.67 -2.60 13.83
C ILE A 121 29.93 -3.42 15.10
N ASP A 122 29.00 -4.29 15.48
CA ASP A 122 29.12 -5.08 16.70
C ASP A 122 30.25 -6.11 16.60
N ALA A 123 30.42 -6.75 15.44
CA ALA A 123 31.56 -7.63 15.16
C ALA A 123 32.89 -6.88 15.29
N ASN A 124 33.00 -5.68 14.70
CA ASN A 124 34.21 -4.86 14.75
C ASN A 124 34.50 -4.33 16.16
N ARG A 125 33.47 -3.93 16.92
CA ARG A 125 33.60 -3.57 18.33
C ARG A 125 34.06 -4.74 19.19
N LYS A 126 33.56 -5.94 18.92
CA LYS A 126 33.99 -7.17 19.61
C LYS A 126 35.46 -7.47 19.31
N ALA A 127 35.90 -7.34 18.06
CA ALA A 127 37.30 -7.50 17.69
C ALA A 127 38.21 -6.49 18.40
N LEU A 128 37.83 -5.20 18.41
CA LEU A 128 38.57 -4.16 19.15
C LEU A 128 38.68 -4.49 20.65
N LYS A 129 37.59 -4.95 21.27
CA LYS A 129 37.58 -5.35 22.67
C LYS A 129 38.53 -6.52 22.94
N GLN A 130 38.55 -7.53 22.08
CA GLN A 130 39.49 -8.66 22.20
C GLN A 130 40.95 -8.22 22.06
N MET A 131 41.23 -7.23 21.20
CA MET A 131 42.55 -6.64 21.07
C MET A 131 42.97 -5.89 22.34
N ASP A 132 42.04 -5.15 22.96
CA ASP A 132 42.27 -4.49 24.26
C ASP A 132 42.54 -5.52 25.37
N GLU A 133 41.70 -6.56 25.47
CA GLU A 133 41.87 -7.65 26.45
C GLU A 133 43.22 -8.38 26.27
N ALA A 134 43.69 -8.57 25.03
CA ALA A 134 45.00 -9.17 24.77
C ALA A 134 46.16 -8.29 25.27
N VAL A 135 46.06 -6.96 25.12
CA VAL A 135 47.04 -6.01 25.65
C VAL A 135 47.02 -6.02 27.19
N ASP A 136 45.84 -6.02 27.79
CA ASP A 136 45.68 -6.06 29.25
C ASP A 136 46.23 -7.35 29.86
N GLN A 137 46.03 -8.50 29.20
CA GLN A 137 46.62 -9.77 29.65
C GLN A 137 48.15 -9.77 29.59
N VAL A 138 48.76 -9.15 28.59
CA VAL A 138 50.23 -9.03 28.50
C VAL A 138 50.76 -8.14 29.63
N MET A 139 50.06 -7.06 29.93
CA MET A 139 50.40 -6.15 31.02
C MET A 139 50.21 -6.80 32.40
N GLY A 140 49.12 -7.53 32.63
CA GLY A 140 48.83 -8.20 33.91
C GLY A 140 49.73 -9.39 34.24
N ARG A 141 50.47 -9.94 33.28
CA ARG A 141 51.37 -11.10 33.48
C ARG A 141 52.78 -10.72 33.97
N SER A 142 53.10 -9.44 34.13
CA SER A 142 54.42 -8.97 34.55
C SER A 142 54.32 -7.75 35.45
N ALA A 143 55.04 -7.78 36.57
CA ALA A 143 55.08 -6.68 37.55
C ALA A 143 56.23 -5.68 37.29
N ASP A 144 57.00 -5.89 36.21
CA ASP A 144 58.22 -5.14 35.90
C ASP A 144 58.04 -4.34 34.59
N GLU A 145 58.91 -3.35 34.36
CA GLU A 145 58.90 -2.48 33.15
C GLU A 145 58.87 -3.28 31.83
N LYS A 146 59.45 -4.48 31.82
CA LYS A 146 59.46 -5.39 30.65
C LYS A 146 58.06 -5.85 30.22
N GLY A 147 57.08 -5.87 31.13
CA GLY A 147 55.68 -6.16 30.82
C GLY A 147 55.00 -5.02 30.07
N ALA A 148 55.25 -3.79 30.54
CA ALA A 148 54.76 -2.58 29.91
C ALA A 148 55.32 -2.41 28.49
N ASP A 149 56.62 -2.65 28.29
CA ASP A 149 57.26 -2.58 26.96
C ASP A 149 56.65 -3.57 25.96
N LYS A 150 56.35 -4.80 26.40
CA LYS A 150 55.69 -5.81 25.55
C LYS A 150 54.25 -5.44 25.21
N ALA A 151 53.50 -4.88 26.17
CA ALA A 151 52.13 -4.41 25.93
C ALA A 151 52.12 -3.24 24.93
N VAL A 152 53.07 -2.30 25.04
CA VAL A 152 53.23 -1.19 24.09
C VAL A 152 53.62 -1.71 22.70
N ALA A 153 54.55 -2.67 22.62
CA ALA A 153 54.93 -3.28 21.34
C ALA A 153 53.76 -4.02 20.67
N LEU A 154 52.96 -4.78 21.44
CA LEU A 154 51.75 -5.44 20.95
C LEU A 154 50.71 -4.43 20.47
N ARG A 155 50.47 -3.37 21.23
CA ARG A 155 49.53 -2.31 20.82
C ARG A 155 49.99 -1.61 19.55
N ARG A 156 51.31 -1.38 19.37
CA ARG A 156 51.88 -0.82 18.14
C ARG A 156 51.72 -1.76 16.95
N SER A 157 51.94 -3.07 17.12
CA SER A 157 51.74 -4.04 16.03
C SER A 157 50.27 -4.15 15.61
N GLN A 158 49.36 -3.94 16.56
CA GLN A 158 47.91 -3.89 16.35
C GLN A 158 47.38 -2.57 15.78
N ALA A 159 48.17 -1.49 15.74
CA ALA A 159 47.68 -0.14 15.43
C ALA A 159 46.97 -0.06 14.07
N LYS A 160 47.53 -0.68 13.03
CA LYS A 160 46.96 -0.70 11.67
C LYS A 160 45.58 -1.36 11.64
N GLU A 161 45.45 -2.48 12.33
CA GLU A 161 44.21 -3.25 12.42
C GLU A 161 43.14 -2.47 13.18
N ARG A 162 43.50 -1.83 14.30
CA ARG A 162 42.58 -0.98 15.06
C ARG A 162 42.08 0.21 14.25
N THR A 163 42.97 0.89 13.52
CA THR A 163 42.59 2.01 12.65
C THR A 163 41.63 1.54 11.55
N ARG A 164 41.88 0.36 10.95
CA ARG A 164 40.96 -0.24 9.97
C ARG A 164 39.58 -0.47 10.57
N LEU A 165 39.49 -1.18 11.70
CA LEU A 165 38.22 -1.49 12.37
C LEU A 165 37.44 -0.22 12.76
N LEU A 166 38.12 0.80 13.27
CA LEU A 166 37.50 2.09 13.59
C LEU A 166 36.99 2.82 12.34
N SER A 167 37.72 2.75 11.23
CA SER A 167 37.28 3.34 9.96
C SER A 167 36.06 2.63 9.38
N GLU A 168 36.00 1.30 9.48
CA GLU A 168 34.85 0.50 9.07
C GLU A 168 33.63 0.79 9.95
N ILE A 169 33.80 0.91 11.28
CA ILE A 169 32.72 1.32 12.18
C ILE A 169 32.15 2.69 11.78
N ALA A 170 33.02 3.67 11.50
CA ALA A 170 32.59 5.00 11.09
C ALA A 170 31.85 4.98 9.74
N ALA A 171 32.32 4.16 8.78
CA ALA A 171 31.66 3.96 7.50
C ALA A 171 30.27 3.34 7.67
N GLU A 172 30.14 2.27 8.46
CA GLU A 172 28.86 1.60 8.72
C GLU A 172 27.88 2.49 9.49
N GLN A 173 28.36 3.31 10.44
CA GLN A 173 27.53 4.30 11.12
C GLN A 173 26.95 5.31 10.13
N LYS A 174 27.75 5.78 9.17
CA LYS A 174 27.27 6.67 8.10
C LYS A 174 26.24 5.97 7.22
N THR A 175 26.47 4.71 6.84
CA THR A 175 25.51 3.90 6.08
C THR A 175 24.18 3.77 6.83
N ILE A 176 24.20 3.48 8.13
CA ILE A 176 22.98 3.40 8.95
C ILE A 176 22.23 4.74 8.95
N SER A 177 22.94 5.87 9.12
CA SER A 177 22.30 7.19 9.10
C SER A 177 21.62 7.46 7.76
N GLN A 178 22.29 7.18 6.64
CA GLN A 178 21.74 7.37 5.30
C GLN A 178 20.51 6.48 5.05
N LEU A 179 20.62 5.18 5.35
CA LEU A 179 19.51 4.24 5.20
C LEU A 179 18.33 4.60 6.10
N SER A 180 18.59 5.11 7.31
CA SER A 180 17.54 5.54 8.24
C SER A 180 16.82 6.81 7.74
N GLU A 181 17.56 7.74 7.14
CA GLU A 181 17.01 8.96 6.53
C GLU A 181 16.14 8.62 5.30
N GLU A 182 16.59 7.71 4.44
CA GLU A 182 15.82 7.22 3.29
C GLU A 182 14.57 6.43 3.72
N ARG A 183 14.66 5.63 4.78
CA ARG A 183 13.55 4.84 5.32
C ARG A 183 12.47 5.71 6.00
N ALA A 184 12.85 6.84 6.59
CA ALA A 184 11.94 7.69 7.37
C ALA A 184 10.68 8.16 6.62
N PRO A 185 10.76 8.74 5.40
CA PRO A 185 9.58 9.17 4.65
C PRO A 185 8.68 8.00 4.26
N ILE A 186 9.28 6.87 3.85
CA ILE A 186 8.58 5.64 3.46
C ILE A 186 7.78 5.09 4.65
N ALA A 187 8.40 5.03 5.84
CA ALA A 187 7.73 4.61 7.06
C ALA A 187 6.62 5.57 7.51
N ALA A 188 6.76 6.88 7.25
CA ALA A 188 5.72 7.86 7.53
C ALA A 188 4.49 7.66 6.62
N GLU A 189 4.71 7.34 5.35
CA GLU A 189 3.64 7.04 4.39
C GLU A 189 2.84 5.80 4.82
N VAL A 190 3.52 4.71 5.19
CA VAL A 190 2.84 3.51 5.73
C VAL A 190 1.99 3.84 6.95
N ARG A 191 2.54 4.59 7.91
CA ARG A 191 1.77 4.98 9.12
C ARG A 191 0.53 5.79 8.78
N LYS A 192 0.59 6.65 7.76
CA LYS A 192 -0.56 7.42 7.30
C LYS A 192 -1.63 6.49 6.70
N VAL A 193 -1.22 5.56 5.84
CA VAL A 193 -2.15 4.59 5.24
C VAL A 193 -2.75 3.68 6.31
N GLU A 194 -1.95 3.16 7.25
CA GLU A 194 -2.40 2.38 8.39
C GLU A 194 -3.40 3.14 9.28
N ALA A 195 -3.17 4.43 9.50
CA ALA A 195 -4.09 5.29 10.25
C ALA A 195 -5.43 5.49 9.51
N GLU A 196 -5.40 5.61 8.18
CA GLU A 196 -6.62 5.74 7.35
C GLU A 196 -7.43 4.44 7.31
N VAL A 197 -6.78 3.27 7.28
CA VAL A 197 -7.46 1.96 7.27
C VAL A 197 -7.77 1.42 8.68
N GLY A 198 -7.23 2.03 9.74
CA GLY A 198 -7.37 1.59 11.12
C GLY A 198 -8.82 1.44 11.59
N PRO A 199 -9.67 2.49 11.45
CA PRO A 199 -11.08 2.40 11.81
C PRO A 199 -11.85 1.33 11.01
N ILE A 200 -11.53 1.17 9.73
CA ILE A 200 -12.16 0.15 8.87
C ILE A 200 -11.74 -1.25 9.32
N LYS A 201 -10.46 -1.47 9.63
CA LYS A 201 -9.98 -2.73 10.20
C LYS A 201 -10.63 -3.05 11.55
N TYR A 202 -10.84 -2.05 12.41
CA TYR A 202 -11.48 -2.25 13.71
C TYR A 202 -12.95 -2.66 13.55
N ILE A 203 -13.69 -1.98 12.66
CA ILE A 203 -15.07 -2.34 12.33
C ILE A 203 -15.12 -3.72 11.67
N ALA A 204 -14.22 -4.02 10.74
CA ALA A 204 -14.12 -5.32 10.10
C ALA A 204 -13.84 -6.43 11.13
N LYS A 205 -12.93 -6.20 12.08
CA LYS A 205 -12.64 -7.15 13.16
C LYS A 205 -13.83 -7.34 14.12
N LEU A 206 -14.60 -6.29 14.39
CA LEU A 206 -15.81 -6.36 15.21
C LEU A 206 -16.93 -7.15 14.53
N ILE A 207 -17.06 -7.02 13.20
CA ILE A 207 -18.11 -7.67 12.41
C ILE A 207 -17.72 -9.11 12.01
N TYR A 208 -16.46 -9.33 11.63
CA TYR A 208 -15.98 -10.59 11.04
C TYR A 208 -15.09 -11.42 12.00
N GLY A 209 -14.77 -10.93 13.20
CA GLY A 209 -13.87 -11.61 14.15
C GLY A 209 -12.39 -11.54 13.74
N ASP A 210 -11.53 -12.28 14.44
CA ASP A 210 -10.07 -12.32 14.20
C ASP A 210 -9.66 -12.99 12.86
N ASN A 211 -10.60 -13.55 12.11
CA ASN A 211 -10.36 -14.26 10.86
C ASN A 211 -11.46 -13.94 9.82
N PRO A 212 -11.37 -12.82 9.09
CA PRO A 212 -12.07 -12.72 7.82
C PRO A 212 -11.30 -13.60 6.84
N ASP A 213 -11.84 -14.78 6.52
CA ASP A 213 -11.24 -15.70 5.55
C ASP A 213 -10.72 -14.93 4.32
N ALA A 214 -9.39 -14.91 4.16
CA ALA A 214 -8.69 -14.41 2.98
C ALA A 214 -9.15 -15.13 1.68
N ASN A 215 -9.89 -16.23 1.83
CA ASN A 215 -10.49 -17.03 0.77
C ASN A 215 -11.78 -16.47 0.15
N ILE A 216 -12.34 -15.35 0.64
CA ILE A 216 -13.55 -14.77 0.03
C ILE A 216 -13.21 -13.98 -1.25
N LEU A 217 -12.00 -13.40 -1.33
CA LEU A 217 -11.56 -12.65 -2.51
C LEU A 217 -11.05 -13.56 -3.64
N GLU A 218 -10.43 -14.70 -3.33
CA GLU A 218 -9.95 -15.67 -4.35
C GLU A 218 -11.06 -16.55 -4.93
N LYS A 219 -12.19 -16.73 -4.23
CA LYS A 219 -13.33 -17.53 -4.73
C LYS A 219 -14.25 -16.77 -5.70
N ALA A 220 -13.96 -15.52 -6.01
CA ALA A 220 -14.74 -14.66 -6.89
C ALA A 220 -14.08 -14.43 -8.27
N VAL A 221 -13.04 -15.20 -8.61
CA VAL A 221 -12.40 -15.25 -9.94
C VAL A 221 -12.72 -16.57 -10.61
#